data_AF-A0AA39P0R5-F1
#
_entry.id   AF-A0AA39P0R5-F1
#
_cell.length_a   1.000
_cell.length_b   1.000
_cell.length_c   1.000
_cell.angle_alpha   90.00
_cell.angle_beta   90.00
_cell.angle_gamma   90.00
#
_symmetry.space_group_name_H-M   'P 1'
#
loop_
_entity.id
_entity.type
_entity.pdbx_description
1 polymer ?
#
loop_
_entity_poly.entity_id
_entity_poly.type
_entity_poly.pdbx_seq_one_letter_code
_entity_poly.pdbx_strand_id
1 'polypeptide(L)'
;MESMKHKRLARERMDVVNSRKIIAVGILREFKRAFSSSLVLPSLVDFLNSALATSVLELPSEVEVTDEHIAPVKTGLPDFRVAWRYHVHCQLAEFVIGPDPALSANDKLVRLQLASTVSVCKRCHPGAQKPIPLIYPDTITHQCLTISPLKDASPDPTRRLNSKTYIVRDVQNTDCLTRDETLSRVTDGVIRSMGYNPDTASIAERDVSPLLLECQPCPRNRSADGIYTSAAYGWRALIRHFYEKHRVGPTSNVNAAVIKDGRLSGSNNSVKCPKAVLFHQTFLSVHCRDLPCDDYMQSIDDLVKHITAAHHIQAPQMSIDWYEEFAWSKESTHLRLKVDICIS
;
A
#
# COMPACT_ATOMS: atom_id res chain seq x y z
N MET A 1 12.10 32.75 -38.09
CA MET A 1 10.80 33.22 -37.54
C MET A 1 9.86 32.06 -37.20
N GLU A 2 9.77 31.04 -38.06
CA GLU A 2 8.90 29.87 -37.86
C GLU A 2 9.19 29.09 -36.56
N SER A 3 10.45 28.87 -36.19
CA SER A 3 10.80 28.20 -34.93
C SER A 3 10.24 28.90 -33.69
N MET A 4 10.21 30.24 -33.69
CA MET A 4 9.66 31.02 -32.58
C MET A 4 8.12 30.93 -32.52
N LYS A 5 7.45 30.88 -33.68
CA LYS A 5 6.00 30.68 -33.77
C LYS A 5 5.61 29.29 -33.24
N HIS A 6 6.31 28.23 -33.63
CA HIS A 6 6.06 26.87 -33.13
C HIS A 6 6.27 26.77 -31.61
N LYS A 7 7.36 27.36 -31.08
CA LYS A 7 7.60 27.41 -29.62
C LYS A 7 6.49 28.16 -28.88
N ARG A 8 5.96 29.24 -29.44
CA ARG A 8 4.85 29.99 -28.85
C ARG A 8 3.57 29.16 -28.81
N LEU A 9 3.16 28.57 -29.94
CA LEU A 9 1.97 27.73 -30.04
C LEU A 9 2.05 26.51 -29.12
N ALA A 10 3.24 25.92 -28.97
CA ALA A 10 3.45 24.80 -28.05
C ALA A 10 3.25 25.21 -26.57
N ARG A 11 3.67 26.42 -26.18
CA ARG A 11 3.41 26.94 -24.82
C ARG A 11 1.94 27.24 -24.60
N GLU A 12 1.30 27.94 -25.53
CA GLU A 12 -0.13 28.24 -25.47
C GLU A 12 -0.95 26.93 -25.36
N ARG A 13 -0.59 25.92 -26.15
CA ARG A 13 -1.20 24.58 -26.06
C ARG A 13 -0.99 23.95 -24.68
N MET A 14 0.22 24.01 -24.15
CA MET A 14 0.54 23.46 -22.83
C MET A 14 -0.27 24.13 -21.73
N ASP A 15 -0.43 25.46 -21.78
CA ASP A 15 -1.19 26.23 -20.79
C ASP A 15 -2.68 25.85 -20.82
N VAL A 16 -3.25 25.70 -22.02
CA VAL A 16 -4.63 25.22 -22.20
C VAL A 16 -4.78 23.80 -21.64
N VAL A 17 -3.89 22.87 -22.00
CA VAL A 17 -3.93 21.49 -21.50
C VAL A 17 -3.81 21.45 -19.97
N ASN A 18 -2.89 22.22 -19.39
CA ASN A 18 -2.73 22.30 -17.93
C ASN A 18 -3.98 22.84 -17.24
N SER A 19 -4.65 23.83 -17.83
CA SER A 19 -5.90 24.37 -17.32
C SER A 19 -7.01 23.31 -17.32
N ARG A 20 -7.10 22.50 -18.38
CA ARG A 20 -8.05 21.37 -18.46
C ARG A 20 -7.71 20.23 -17.51
N LYS A 21 -6.42 19.97 -17.26
CA LYS A 21 -5.99 18.98 -16.25
C LYS A 21 -6.49 19.34 -14.85
N ILE A 22 -6.54 20.62 -14.48
CA ILE A 22 -7.08 21.05 -13.18
C ILE A 22 -8.55 20.61 -13.04
N ILE A 23 -9.34 20.79 -14.09
CA ILE A 23 -10.75 20.36 -14.15
C ILE A 23 -10.84 18.83 -14.03
N ALA A 24 -10.08 18.10 -14.85
CA ALA A 24 -10.06 16.63 -14.84
C ALA A 24 -9.68 16.06 -13.46
N VAL A 25 -8.65 16.63 -12.83
CA VAL A 25 -8.21 16.28 -11.47
C VAL A 25 -9.32 16.53 -10.45
N GLY A 26 -10.05 17.64 -10.57
CA GLY A 26 -11.21 17.94 -9.73
C GLY A 26 -12.27 16.84 -9.80
N ILE A 27 -12.62 16.42 -11.01
CA ILE A 27 -13.61 15.36 -11.27
C ILE A 27 -13.17 14.03 -10.65
N LEU A 28 -11.91 13.62 -10.86
CA LEU A 28 -11.40 12.38 -10.28
C LEU A 28 -11.41 12.42 -8.75
N ARG A 29 -11.00 13.55 -8.14
CA ARG A 29 -11.02 13.70 -6.68
C ARG A 29 -12.43 13.61 -6.12
N GLU A 30 -13.40 14.26 -6.75
CA GLU A 30 -14.81 14.17 -6.39
C GLU A 30 -15.30 12.71 -6.43
N PHE A 31 -14.99 11.99 -7.51
CA PHE A 31 -15.31 10.58 -7.62
C PHE A 31 -14.65 9.73 -6.53
N LYS A 32 -13.36 9.95 -6.23
CA LYS A 32 -12.63 9.20 -5.20
C LYS A 32 -13.16 9.45 -3.78
N ARG A 33 -13.81 10.59 -3.51
CA ARG A 33 -14.42 10.88 -2.20
C ARG A 33 -15.63 9.98 -1.89
N ALA A 34 -16.27 9.42 -2.91
CA ALA A 34 -17.38 8.48 -2.73
C ALA A 34 -16.92 7.09 -2.24
N PHE A 35 -15.62 6.83 -2.17
CA PHE A 35 -15.08 5.53 -1.81
C PHE A 35 -14.29 5.56 -0.51
N SER A 36 -14.29 4.41 0.18
CA SER A 36 -13.40 4.20 1.30
C SER A 36 -11.95 4.33 0.84
N SER A 37 -11.12 4.83 1.73
CA SER A 37 -9.71 5.03 1.44
C SER A 37 -8.87 3.76 1.41
N SER A 38 -9.39 2.68 1.97
CA SER A 38 -8.84 1.33 1.86
C SER A 38 -8.93 0.76 0.44
N LEU A 39 -9.68 1.41 -0.45
CA LEU A 39 -9.88 0.95 -1.79
C LEU A 39 -8.73 1.40 -2.70
N VAL A 40 -8.24 0.46 -3.51
CA VAL A 40 -7.22 0.74 -4.53
C VAL A 40 -7.87 1.53 -5.68
N LEU A 41 -7.38 2.74 -5.90
CA LEU A 41 -7.92 3.72 -6.83
C LEU A 41 -6.81 4.22 -7.78
N PRO A 42 -7.14 4.57 -9.04
CA PRO A 42 -6.18 5.03 -10.03
C PRO A 42 -5.42 6.27 -9.57
N SER A 43 -4.13 6.38 -9.87
CA SER A 43 -3.38 7.61 -9.63
C SER A 43 -3.90 8.75 -10.52
N LEU A 44 -3.56 10.01 -10.19
CA LEU A 44 -3.85 11.12 -11.11
C LEU A 44 -3.27 10.88 -12.50
N VAL A 45 -2.05 10.33 -12.57
CA VAL A 45 -1.34 10.16 -13.84
C VAL A 45 -1.96 9.02 -14.65
N ASP A 46 -2.40 7.95 -13.99
CA ASP A 46 -3.16 6.87 -14.64
C ASP A 46 -4.41 7.41 -15.33
N PHE A 47 -5.16 8.25 -14.62
CA PHE A 47 -6.38 8.85 -15.16
C PHE A 47 -6.09 9.87 -16.26
N LEU A 48 -5.14 10.79 -16.06
CA LEU A 48 -4.82 11.82 -17.06
C LEU A 48 -4.26 11.22 -18.37
N ASN A 49 -3.67 10.02 -18.32
CA ASN A 49 -3.20 9.29 -19.49
C ASN A 49 -4.26 8.34 -20.09
N SER A 50 -5.44 8.24 -19.47
CA SER A 50 -6.52 7.38 -19.97
C SER A 50 -7.24 8.03 -21.16
N ALA A 51 -7.83 7.20 -22.03
CA ALA A 51 -8.68 7.65 -23.13
C ALA A 51 -9.84 8.54 -22.65
N LEU A 52 -10.31 8.31 -21.43
CA LEU A 52 -11.38 9.07 -20.81
C LEU A 52 -10.97 10.53 -20.59
N ALA A 53 -9.81 10.76 -19.98
CA ALA A 53 -9.32 12.12 -19.77
C ALA A 53 -8.82 12.77 -21.06
N THR A 54 -8.09 12.05 -21.91
CA THR A 54 -7.53 12.61 -23.15
C THR A 54 -8.61 13.10 -24.11
N SER A 55 -9.82 12.51 -24.09
CA SER A 55 -10.97 12.99 -24.86
C SER A 55 -11.32 14.48 -24.61
N VAL A 56 -11.02 14.99 -23.41
CA VAL A 56 -11.20 16.40 -23.04
C VAL A 56 -9.89 17.19 -23.14
N LEU A 57 -8.79 16.60 -22.66
CA LEU A 57 -7.49 17.28 -22.65
C LEU A 57 -7.02 17.64 -24.06
N GLU A 58 -7.29 16.77 -25.05
CA GLU A 58 -6.77 16.88 -26.41
C GLU A 58 -7.68 17.67 -27.37
N LEU A 59 -8.84 18.18 -26.94
CA LEU A 59 -9.70 19.05 -27.76
C LEU A 59 -8.91 20.22 -28.37
N PRO A 60 -9.30 20.79 -29.52
CA PRO A 60 -8.65 21.97 -30.09
C PRO A 60 -8.52 23.12 -29.08
N SER A 61 -7.47 23.94 -29.18
CA SER A 61 -7.17 24.97 -28.17
C SER A 61 -8.23 26.07 -28.07
N GLU A 62 -8.98 26.26 -29.16
CA GLU A 62 -10.04 27.24 -29.32
C GLU A 62 -11.36 26.78 -28.68
N VAL A 63 -11.48 25.50 -28.36
CA VAL A 63 -12.68 24.92 -27.74
C VAL A 63 -12.63 25.11 -26.23
N GLU A 64 -13.58 25.85 -25.70
CA GLU A 64 -13.80 25.94 -24.25
C GLU A 64 -14.41 24.64 -23.73
N VAL A 65 -13.87 24.12 -22.62
CA VAL A 65 -14.38 22.89 -22.01
C VAL A 65 -15.65 23.21 -21.24
N THR A 66 -16.77 22.69 -21.72
CA THR A 66 -18.10 22.80 -21.09
C THR A 66 -18.48 21.53 -20.33
N ASP A 67 -19.56 21.59 -19.57
CA ASP A 67 -20.11 20.43 -18.84
C ASP A 67 -20.48 19.25 -19.76
N GLU A 68 -20.88 19.53 -21.01
CA GLU A 68 -21.21 18.51 -22.01
C GLU A 68 -19.99 17.64 -22.37
N HIS A 69 -18.80 18.25 -22.44
CA HIS A 69 -17.55 17.52 -22.68
C HIS A 69 -17.15 16.69 -21.45
N ILE A 70 -17.51 17.15 -20.25
CA ILE A 70 -17.18 16.52 -18.97
C ILE A 70 -18.12 15.37 -18.63
N ALA A 71 -19.40 15.43 -19.04
CA ALA A 71 -20.41 14.45 -18.68
C ALA A 71 -19.99 13.00 -19.04
N PRO A 72 -19.47 12.70 -20.24
CA PRO A 72 -18.95 11.36 -20.57
C PRO A 72 -17.81 10.90 -19.66
N VAL A 73 -16.93 11.83 -19.25
CA VAL A 73 -15.83 11.54 -18.31
C VAL A 73 -16.41 11.09 -16.97
N LYS A 74 -17.38 11.83 -16.42
CA LYS A 74 -18.03 11.47 -15.15
C LYS A 74 -18.71 10.11 -15.22
N THR A 75 -19.46 9.86 -16.30
CA THR A 75 -20.19 8.59 -16.50
C THR A 75 -19.26 7.40 -16.71
N GLY A 76 -18.10 7.59 -17.36
CA GLY A 76 -17.15 6.52 -17.64
C GLY A 76 -16.18 6.16 -16.50
N LEU A 77 -16.12 6.94 -15.42
CA LEU A 77 -15.18 6.71 -14.31
C LEU A 77 -15.33 5.35 -13.61
N PRO A 78 -16.55 4.83 -13.34
CA PRO A 78 -16.73 3.50 -12.78
C PRO A 78 -16.08 2.40 -13.63
N ASP A 79 -16.31 2.42 -14.94
CA ASP A 79 -15.76 1.42 -15.88
C ASP A 79 -14.25 1.56 -16.02
N PHE A 80 -13.76 2.81 -16.11
CA PHE A 80 -12.32 3.09 -16.08
C PHE A 80 -11.65 2.52 -14.84
N ARG A 81 -12.23 2.68 -13.65
CA ARG A 81 -11.69 2.13 -12.41
C ARG A 81 -11.60 0.61 -12.46
N VAL A 82 -12.62 -0.08 -12.98
CA VAL A 82 -12.62 -1.55 -13.08
C VAL A 82 -11.53 -2.01 -14.05
N ALA A 83 -11.46 -1.41 -15.23
CA ALA A 83 -10.46 -1.74 -16.24
C ALA A 83 -9.03 -1.45 -15.76
N TRP A 84 -8.81 -0.29 -15.14
CA TRP A 84 -7.52 0.08 -14.55
C TRP A 84 -7.11 -0.91 -13.45
N ARG A 85 -8.02 -1.25 -12.54
CA ARG A 85 -7.71 -2.20 -11.46
C ARG A 85 -7.33 -3.56 -12.04
N TYR A 86 -8.08 -4.06 -13.01
CA TYR A 86 -7.76 -5.30 -13.70
C TYR A 86 -6.37 -5.25 -14.33
N HIS A 87 -6.04 -4.16 -15.04
CA HIS A 87 -4.72 -3.94 -15.63
C HIS A 87 -3.59 -4.01 -14.59
N VAL A 88 -3.74 -3.30 -13.47
CA VAL A 88 -2.78 -3.31 -12.35
C VAL A 88 -2.58 -4.72 -11.79
N HIS A 89 -3.67 -5.48 -11.61
CA HIS A 89 -3.56 -6.88 -11.14
C HIS A 89 -2.84 -7.76 -12.16
N CYS A 90 -3.11 -7.60 -13.45
CA CYS A 90 -2.40 -8.34 -14.50
C CYS A 90 -0.90 -8.01 -14.50
N GLN A 91 -0.53 -6.73 -14.40
CA GLN A 91 0.88 -6.32 -14.32
C GLN A 91 1.58 -6.91 -13.09
N LEU A 92 0.91 -6.89 -11.93
CA LEU A 92 1.49 -7.46 -10.71
C LEU A 92 1.59 -8.98 -10.79
N ALA A 93 0.57 -9.66 -11.31
CA ALA A 93 0.58 -11.11 -11.49
C ALA A 93 1.71 -11.54 -12.44
N GLU A 94 1.89 -10.82 -13.55
CA GLU A 94 3.00 -11.05 -14.47
C GLU A 94 4.35 -10.83 -13.80
N PHE A 95 4.49 -9.79 -12.97
CA PHE A 95 5.72 -9.52 -12.23
C PHE A 95 6.06 -10.63 -11.21
N VAL A 96 5.10 -11.05 -10.39
CA VAL A 96 5.35 -12.02 -9.30
C VAL A 96 5.56 -13.41 -9.86
N ILE A 97 4.68 -13.84 -10.77
CA ILE A 97 4.64 -15.22 -11.28
C ILE A 97 5.60 -15.40 -12.45
N GLY A 98 5.75 -14.36 -13.28
CA GLY A 98 6.57 -14.37 -14.48
C GLY A 98 5.85 -14.91 -15.72
N PRO A 99 6.58 -14.97 -16.85
CA PRO A 99 6.06 -15.46 -18.12
C PRO A 99 6.01 -16.99 -18.12
N ASP A 100 5.02 -17.55 -17.42
CA ASP A 100 4.71 -18.97 -17.49
C ASP A 100 3.68 -19.22 -18.61
N PRO A 101 4.05 -19.87 -19.73
CA PRO A 101 3.13 -20.14 -20.83
C PRO A 101 2.09 -21.21 -20.48
N ALA A 102 2.29 -21.99 -19.41
CA ALA A 102 1.33 -22.98 -18.95
C ALA A 102 0.15 -22.37 -18.18
N LEU A 103 0.27 -21.10 -17.74
CA LEU A 103 -0.76 -20.42 -16.96
C LEU A 103 -1.53 -19.41 -17.81
N SER A 104 -2.86 -19.49 -17.77
CA SER A 104 -3.70 -18.44 -18.32
C SER A 104 -3.58 -17.16 -17.48
N ALA A 105 -4.01 -16.03 -18.03
CA ALA A 105 -4.08 -14.77 -17.29
C ALA A 105 -4.94 -14.90 -16.01
N ASN A 106 -6.05 -15.66 -16.09
CA ASN A 106 -6.90 -15.91 -14.93
C ASN A 106 -6.21 -16.75 -13.86
N ASP A 107 -5.45 -17.78 -14.26
CA ASP A 107 -4.70 -18.59 -13.29
C ASP A 107 -3.65 -17.76 -12.55
N LYS A 108 -3.00 -16.84 -13.27
CA LYS A 108 -2.06 -15.88 -12.67
C LYS A 108 -2.77 -14.96 -11.67
N LEU A 109 -3.97 -14.48 -11.98
CA LEU A 109 -4.77 -13.66 -11.06
C LEU A 109 -5.22 -14.42 -9.82
N VAL A 110 -5.58 -15.71 -9.95
CA VAL A 110 -5.90 -16.57 -8.80
C VAL A 110 -4.67 -16.76 -7.92
N ARG A 111 -3.50 -17.04 -8.52
CA ARG A 111 -2.25 -17.18 -7.78
C ARG A 111 -1.82 -15.89 -7.08
N LEU A 112 -2.08 -14.72 -7.68
CA LEU A 112 -1.82 -13.43 -7.04
C LEU A 112 -2.56 -13.28 -5.69
N GLN A 113 -3.70 -13.95 -5.51
CA GLN A 113 -4.49 -13.93 -4.27
C GLN A 113 -3.99 -14.90 -3.18
N LEU A 114 -2.93 -15.66 -3.44
CA LEU A 114 -2.32 -16.54 -2.45
C LEU A 114 -1.53 -15.74 -1.42
N ALA A 115 -1.54 -16.21 -0.17
CA ALA A 115 -0.83 -15.61 0.96
C ALA A 115 0.70 -15.64 0.81
N SER A 116 1.20 -16.53 -0.04
CA SER A 116 2.61 -16.62 -0.43
C SER A 116 3.03 -15.55 -1.45
N THR A 117 2.09 -14.77 -2.00
CA THR A 117 2.39 -13.68 -2.94
C THR A 117 2.99 -12.49 -2.21
N VAL A 118 4.33 -12.44 -2.25
CA VAL A 118 5.13 -11.41 -1.56
C VAL A 118 6.17 -10.79 -2.48
N SER A 119 6.49 -9.53 -2.20
CA SER A 119 7.51 -8.77 -2.92
C SER A 119 8.24 -7.82 -1.98
N VAL A 120 9.30 -7.19 -2.46
CA VAL A 120 10.07 -6.20 -1.73
C VAL A 120 10.13 -4.91 -2.54
N CYS A 121 9.86 -3.77 -1.90
CA CYS A 121 10.11 -2.47 -2.52
C CYS A 121 11.57 -2.03 -2.31
N LYS A 122 12.29 -1.79 -3.41
CA LYS A 122 13.67 -1.27 -3.38
C LYS A 122 13.76 0.25 -3.18
N ARG A 123 12.64 0.98 -3.28
CA ARG A 123 12.61 2.45 -3.17
C ARG A 123 12.33 2.95 -1.75
N CYS A 124 11.70 2.14 -0.89
CA CYS A 124 11.26 2.59 0.43
C CYS A 124 12.37 3.09 1.36
N HIS A 125 13.65 2.84 1.09
CA HIS A 125 14.72 3.28 1.98
C HIS A 125 16.08 3.44 1.28
N PRO A 126 16.39 4.63 0.73
CA PRO A 126 17.79 5.02 0.51
C PRO A 126 18.41 5.38 1.87
N GLY A 127 18.80 4.37 2.67
CA GLY A 127 19.57 4.57 3.91
C GLY A 127 19.19 3.69 5.11
N ALA A 128 18.02 3.06 5.15
CA ALA A 128 17.72 2.04 6.15
C ALA A 128 18.29 0.69 5.68
N GLN A 129 18.99 -0.02 6.56
CA GLN A 129 19.73 -1.25 6.22
C GLN A 129 18.85 -2.43 5.76
N LYS A 130 17.51 -2.33 5.77
CA LYS A 130 16.63 -3.49 5.52
C LYS A 130 15.43 -3.15 4.61
N PRO A 131 15.21 -3.92 3.53
CA PRO A 131 14.01 -3.81 2.69
C PRO A 131 12.71 -4.10 3.46
N ILE A 132 11.61 -3.48 3.03
CA ILE A 132 10.27 -3.77 3.58
C ILE A 132 9.62 -4.89 2.77
N PRO A 133 9.11 -5.97 3.42
CA PRO A 133 8.29 -6.97 2.76
C PRO A 133 6.88 -6.42 2.49
N LEU A 134 6.42 -6.58 1.26
CA LEU A 134 5.06 -6.29 0.83
C LEU A 134 4.33 -7.60 0.57
N ILE A 135 3.15 -7.75 1.15
CA ILE A 135 2.28 -8.92 0.98
C ILE A 135 1.05 -8.44 0.21
N TYR A 136 0.57 -9.17 -0.79
CA TYR A 136 -0.67 -8.78 -1.48
C TYR A 136 -1.85 -8.72 -0.47
N PRO A 137 -2.85 -7.83 -0.65
CA PRO A 137 -2.94 -6.73 -1.61
C PRO A 137 -2.17 -5.46 -1.19
N ASP A 138 -1.49 -5.41 -0.04
CA ASP A 138 -0.73 -4.21 0.39
C ASP A 138 0.32 -3.76 -0.65
N THR A 139 0.76 -4.69 -1.49
CA THR A 139 1.62 -4.38 -2.63
C THR A 139 0.96 -3.38 -3.61
N ILE A 140 -0.32 -3.53 -3.96
CA ILE A 140 -0.96 -2.68 -4.98
C ILE A 140 -1.27 -1.26 -4.49
N THR A 141 -1.37 -1.05 -3.18
CA THR A 141 -1.52 0.29 -2.58
C THR A 141 -0.18 0.97 -2.35
N HIS A 142 0.93 0.33 -2.69
CA HIS A 142 2.24 0.82 -2.33
C HIS A 142 2.63 2.09 -3.09
N GLN A 143 2.89 3.20 -2.38
CA GLN A 143 3.11 4.51 -3.00
C GLN A 143 4.27 4.52 -3.99
N CYS A 144 5.32 3.72 -3.76
CA CYS A 144 6.45 3.64 -4.66
C CYS A 144 6.08 3.15 -6.08
N LEU A 145 4.90 2.54 -6.25
CA LEU A 145 4.36 2.14 -7.55
C LEU A 145 3.76 3.31 -8.35
N THR A 146 3.40 4.41 -7.70
CA THR A 146 2.72 5.57 -8.31
C THR A 146 3.54 6.85 -8.23
N ILE A 147 4.82 6.73 -7.86
CA ILE A 147 5.78 7.84 -7.83
C ILE A 147 7.07 7.40 -8.51
N SER A 148 7.79 8.35 -9.08
CA SER A 148 9.10 8.13 -9.71
C SER A 148 10.05 9.28 -9.39
N PRO A 149 11.38 9.06 -9.43
CA PRO A 149 12.34 10.15 -9.37
C PRO A 149 12.04 11.19 -10.46
N LEU A 150 12.09 12.46 -10.11
CA LEU A 150 12.01 13.57 -11.05
C LEU A 150 13.21 13.50 -11.99
N LYS A 151 12.97 12.99 -13.20
CA LYS A 151 13.90 13.08 -14.32
C LYS A 151 13.58 14.38 -15.06
N ASP A 152 14.53 15.32 -15.04
CA ASP A 152 14.40 16.67 -15.60
C ASP A 152 13.24 17.50 -15.02
N ALA A 153 13.24 18.81 -15.27
CA ALA A 153 12.16 19.69 -14.78
C ALA A 153 10.84 19.39 -15.52
N SER A 154 9.96 18.60 -14.92
CA SER A 154 8.61 18.40 -15.47
C SER A 154 7.85 19.73 -15.50
N PRO A 155 7.37 20.18 -16.68
CA PRO A 155 6.53 21.36 -16.79
C PRO A 155 5.12 21.12 -16.25
N ASP A 156 4.75 19.88 -15.92
CA ASP A 156 3.40 19.52 -15.48
C ASP A 156 3.24 19.72 -13.96
N PRO A 157 2.47 20.74 -13.51
CA PRO A 157 2.25 20.99 -12.08
C PRO A 157 1.42 19.87 -11.41
N THR A 158 0.61 19.13 -12.17
CA THR A 158 -0.27 18.09 -11.61
C THR A 158 0.50 16.86 -11.14
N ARG A 159 1.71 16.66 -11.66
CA ARG A 159 2.62 15.58 -11.24
C ARG A 159 3.44 15.92 -9.99
N ARG A 160 3.46 17.19 -9.57
CA ARG A 160 4.34 17.64 -8.48
C ARG A 160 3.78 17.25 -7.11
N LEU A 161 4.68 16.79 -6.26
CA LEU A 161 4.47 16.64 -4.82
C LEU A 161 5.21 17.79 -4.13
N ASN A 162 4.67 18.31 -3.01
CA ASN A 162 5.28 19.39 -2.22
C ASN A 162 6.51 18.92 -1.44
N SER A 163 6.79 17.62 -1.40
CA SER A 163 7.93 17.09 -0.67
C SER A 163 9.23 17.73 -1.18
N LYS A 164 10.21 17.93 -0.28
CA LYS A 164 11.55 18.44 -0.59
C LYS A 164 12.41 17.47 -1.43
N THR A 165 11.79 16.45 -2.02
CA THR A 165 12.47 15.37 -2.73
C THR A 165 12.20 15.46 -4.23
N TYR A 166 13.19 15.08 -5.02
CA TYR A 166 13.13 14.95 -6.48
C TYR A 166 12.22 13.78 -6.87
N ILE A 167 10.94 13.83 -6.52
CA ILE A 167 9.94 12.78 -6.76
C ILE A 167 8.68 13.42 -7.35
N VAL A 168 8.09 12.74 -8.34
CA VAL A 168 6.83 13.12 -8.98
C VAL A 168 5.86 11.95 -8.99
N ARG A 169 4.58 12.25 -9.12
CA ARG A 169 3.57 11.23 -9.45
C ARG A 169 3.87 10.60 -10.79
N ASP A 170 3.56 9.32 -10.90
CA ASP A 170 3.72 8.53 -12.11
C ASP A 170 2.56 7.56 -12.32
N VAL A 171 2.53 6.97 -13.51
CA VAL A 171 1.64 5.83 -13.83
C VAL A 171 1.98 4.68 -12.89
N GLN A 172 0.96 3.93 -12.45
CA GLN A 172 1.15 2.71 -11.68
C GLN A 172 2.10 1.76 -12.44
N ASN A 173 3.16 1.31 -11.77
CA ASN A 173 4.13 0.38 -12.35
C ASN A 173 4.78 -0.50 -11.26
N THR A 174 5.45 -1.57 -11.67
CA THR A 174 6.13 -2.52 -10.78
C THR A 174 7.64 -2.30 -10.69
N ASP A 175 8.17 -1.19 -11.20
CA ASP A 175 9.62 -0.96 -11.35
C ASP A 175 10.36 -0.94 -10.01
N CYS A 176 9.68 -0.56 -8.93
CA CYS A 176 10.25 -0.54 -7.58
C CYS A 176 10.24 -1.91 -6.89
N LEU A 177 9.54 -2.89 -7.45
CA LEU A 177 9.38 -4.20 -6.84
C LEU A 177 10.53 -5.13 -7.22
N THR A 178 10.84 -6.02 -6.30
CA THR A 178 11.80 -7.11 -6.46
C THR A 178 11.26 -8.37 -5.79
N ARG A 179 11.54 -9.53 -6.38
CA ARG A 179 11.29 -10.83 -5.74
C ARG A 179 12.45 -11.12 -4.79
N ASP A 180 12.15 -11.56 -3.58
CA ASP A 180 13.15 -11.96 -2.59
C ASP A 180 12.84 -13.38 -2.13
N GLU A 181 13.70 -14.33 -2.52
CA GLU A 181 13.52 -15.75 -2.18
C GLU A 181 13.54 -16.00 -0.67
N THR A 182 14.27 -15.18 0.10
CA THR A 182 14.29 -15.31 1.56
C THR A 182 12.94 -14.91 2.13
N LEU A 183 12.34 -13.84 1.62
CA LEU A 183 10.99 -13.44 2.00
C LEU A 183 9.97 -14.52 1.63
N SER A 184 10.04 -15.08 0.42
CA SER A 184 9.15 -16.17 0.00
C SER A 184 9.26 -17.38 0.94
N ARG A 185 10.48 -17.83 1.25
CA ARG A 185 10.69 -18.93 2.22
C ARG A 185 10.15 -18.61 3.61
N VAL A 186 10.35 -17.38 4.08
CA VAL A 186 9.83 -16.94 5.40
C VAL A 186 8.30 -17.00 5.40
N THR A 187 7.66 -16.46 4.37
CA THR A 187 6.21 -16.46 4.21
C THR A 187 5.66 -17.89 4.19
N ASP A 188 6.25 -18.78 3.39
CA ASP A 188 5.82 -20.17 3.31
C ASP A 188 5.95 -20.88 4.66
N GLY A 189 7.05 -20.65 5.37
CA GLY A 189 7.27 -21.22 6.70
C GLY A 189 6.24 -20.75 7.73
N VAL A 190 5.86 -19.47 7.70
CA VAL A 190 4.80 -18.94 8.57
C VAL A 190 3.44 -19.57 8.22
N ILE A 191 3.09 -19.65 6.93
CA ILE A 191 1.85 -20.26 6.46
C ILE A 191 1.77 -21.74 6.87
N ARG A 192 2.86 -22.50 6.69
CA ARG A 192 2.95 -23.90 7.13
C ARG A 192 2.82 -24.05 8.65
N SER A 193 3.43 -23.15 9.42
CA SER A 193 3.33 -23.16 10.88
C SER A 193 1.89 -22.94 11.38
N MET A 194 1.07 -22.25 10.59
CA MET A 194 -0.37 -22.10 10.84
C MET A 194 -1.19 -23.33 10.42
N GLY A 195 -0.57 -24.33 9.79
CA GLY A 195 -1.21 -25.56 9.31
C GLY A 195 -1.78 -25.47 7.89
N TYR A 196 -1.35 -24.50 7.08
CA TYR A 196 -1.85 -24.31 5.71
C TYR A 196 -0.81 -24.64 4.65
N ASN A 197 -1.30 -24.95 3.44
CA ASN A 197 -0.44 -25.13 2.27
C ASN A 197 -0.19 -23.77 1.59
N PRO A 198 1.07 -23.29 1.48
CA PRO A 198 1.38 -22.01 0.81
C PRO A 198 0.98 -21.95 -0.66
N ASP A 199 0.83 -23.10 -1.33
CA ASP A 199 0.43 -23.16 -2.74
C ASP A 199 -1.07 -22.94 -2.96
N THR A 200 -1.89 -23.02 -1.89
CA THR A 200 -3.36 -22.93 -1.99
C THR A 200 -3.98 -21.96 -0.98
N ALA A 201 -3.24 -21.54 0.05
CA ALA A 201 -3.75 -20.65 1.09
C ALA A 201 -4.04 -19.26 0.51
N SER A 202 -5.32 -18.89 0.46
CA SER A 202 -5.73 -17.56 0.01
C SER A 202 -5.53 -16.51 1.12
N ILE A 203 -5.26 -15.27 0.71
CA ILE A 203 -5.12 -14.14 1.64
C ILE A 203 -6.40 -13.87 2.42
N ALA A 204 -7.55 -13.95 1.75
CA ALA A 204 -8.84 -13.70 2.38
C ALA A 204 -9.08 -14.62 3.59
N GLU A 205 -8.70 -15.89 3.49
CA GLU A 205 -8.80 -16.81 4.62
C GLU A 205 -7.78 -16.51 5.73
N ARG A 206 -6.59 -16.00 5.38
CA ARG A 206 -5.55 -15.69 6.37
C ARG A 206 -5.87 -14.43 7.16
N ASP A 207 -6.38 -13.40 6.50
CA ASP A 207 -6.66 -12.11 7.13
C ASP A 207 -7.86 -12.16 8.10
N VAL A 208 -8.76 -13.14 7.96
CA VAL A 208 -9.84 -13.39 8.93
C VAL A 208 -9.44 -14.34 10.07
N SER A 209 -8.22 -14.89 10.04
CA SER A 209 -7.78 -15.85 11.05
C SER A 209 -7.49 -15.15 12.37
N PRO A 210 -8.13 -15.56 13.50
CA PRO A 210 -7.84 -15.00 14.81
C PRO A 210 -6.53 -15.55 15.42
N LEU A 211 -5.80 -16.39 14.68
CA LEU A 211 -4.61 -17.06 15.17
C LEU A 211 -3.48 -16.06 15.41
N LEU A 212 -2.97 -16.08 16.64
CA LEU A 212 -1.73 -15.40 17.01
C LEU A 212 -0.58 -16.39 17.00
N LEU A 213 0.60 -15.89 16.67
CA LEU A 213 1.80 -16.69 16.51
C LEU A 213 2.93 -16.13 17.39
N GLU A 214 3.74 -17.03 17.95
CA GLU A 214 4.99 -16.71 18.65
C GLU A 214 6.18 -16.97 17.72
N CYS A 215 7.15 -16.05 17.70
CA CYS A 215 8.47 -16.30 17.14
C CYS A 215 9.31 -17.11 18.15
N GLN A 216 9.56 -18.40 17.88
CA GLN A 216 10.33 -19.26 18.81
C GLN A 216 11.83 -18.92 18.91
N PRO A 217 12.50 -18.41 17.85
CA PRO A 217 13.88 -17.97 17.95
C PRO A 217 14.10 -16.73 18.85
N CYS A 218 13.05 -15.96 19.14
CA CYS A 218 13.18 -14.82 20.04
C CYS A 218 13.32 -15.27 21.50
N PRO A 219 14.16 -14.60 22.30
CA PRO A 219 14.27 -14.90 23.72
C PRO A 219 12.94 -14.63 24.43
N ARG A 220 12.51 -15.59 25.25
CA ARG A 220 11.36 -15.43 26.15
C ARG A 220 11.81 -14.71 27.42
N ASN A 221 11.05 -13.73 27.87
CA ASN A 221 11.30 -13.08 29.14
C ASN A 221 10.61 -13.86 30.25
N ARG A 222 11.38 -14.34 31.23
CA ARG A 222 10.86 -14.99 32.44
C ARG A 222 10.66 -13.94 33.52
N SER A 223 9.42 -13.76 33.98
CA SER A 223 9.13 -12.89 35.12
C SER A 223 9.48 -13.56 36.45
N ALA A 224 9.57 -12.77 37.51
CA ALA A 224 9.95 -13.22 38.85
C ALA A 224 8.99 -14.26 39.46
N ASP A 225 7.73 -14.28 39.01
CA ASP A 225 6.71 -15.28 39.35
C ASP A 225 6.86 -16.60 38.56
N GLY A 226 7.92 -16.73 37.75
CA GLY A 226 8.20 -17.92 36.94
C GLY A 226 7.42 -18.01 35.63
N ILE A 227 6.59 -17.01 35.30
CA ILE A 227 5.79 -16.98 34.08
C ILE A 227 6.66 -16.56 32.88
N TYR A 228 6.43 -17.18 31.73
CA TYR A 228 7.05 -16.77 30.47
C TYR A 228 6.16 -15.76 29.74
N THR A 229 6.79 -14.69 29.28
CA THR A 229 6.17 -13.68 28.41
C THR A 229 6.81 -13.72 27.04
N SER A 230 5.97 -13.65 26.02
CA SER A 230 6.38 -13.63 24.63
C SER A 230 5.55 -12.66 23.81
N ALA A 231 6.11 -12.21 22.70
CA ALA A 231 5.41 -11.36 21.76
C ALA A 231 4.48 -12.22 20.89
N ALA A 232 3.23 -11.77 20.77
CA ALA A 232 2.24 -12.38 19.90
C ALA A 232 2.10 -11.56 18.62
N TYR A 233 2.13 -12.22 17.48
CA TYR A 233 2.09 -11.61 16.15
C TYR A 233 0.88 -12.13 15.36
N GLY A 234 0.24 -11.25 14.59
CA GLY A 234 -0.52 -11.70 13.43
C GLY A 234 0.43 -12.23 12.35
N TRP A 235 -0.08 -13.02 11.40
CA TRP A 235 0.76 -13.72 10.41
C TRP A 235 1.62 -12.78 9.55
N ARG A 236 1.05 -11.69 9.01
CA ARG A 236 1.79 -10.64 8.27
C ARG A 236 2.90 -10.04 9.12
N ALA A 237 2.63 -9.85 10.42
CA ALA A 237 3.60 -9.31 11.35
C ALA A 237 4.71 -10.27 11.72
N LEU A 238 4.39 -11.55 11.81
CA LEU A 238 5.42 -12.54 12.02
C LEU A 238 6.35 -12.65 10.82
N ILE A 239 5.82 -12.64 9.59
CA ILE A 239 6.64 -12.66 8.36
C ILE A 239 7.64 -11.51 8.38
N ARG A 240 7.16 -10.29 8.61
CA ARG A 240 8.02 -9.11 8.66
C ARG A 240 9.06 -9.20 9.79
N HIS A 241 8.65 -9.64 10.98
CA HIS A 241 9.57 -9.84 12.09
C HIS A 241 10.68 -10.85 11.75
N PHE A 242 10.35 -12.02 11.19
CA PHE A 242 11.34 -12.99 10.73
C PHE A 242 12.28 -12.41 9.67
N TYR A 243 11.70 -11.73 8.69
CA TYR A 243 12.45 -11.13 7.59
C TYR A 243 13.43 -10.05 8.08
N GLU A 244 13.04 -9.26 9.09
CA GLU A 244 13.88 -8.20 9.66
C GLU A 244 14.89 -8.72 10.68
N LYS A 245 14.52 -9.65 11.56
CA LYS A 245 15.30 -10.02 12.76
C LYS A 245 16.01 -11.37 12.65
N HIS A 246 15.54 -12.25 11.77
CA HIS A 246 16.00 -13.64 11.69
C HIS A 246 16.48 -14.05 10.28
N ARG A 247 16.87 -13.09 9.43
CA ARG A 247 17.32 -13.30 8.03
C ARG A 247 18.63 -14.11 7.86
N VAL A 248 19.05 -14.94 8.82
CA VAL A 248 20.41 -15.52 8.85
C VAL A 248 20.52 -16.80 8.02
N GLY A 249 20.54 -16.63 6.69
CA GLY A 249 21.00 -17.65 5.75
C GLY A 249 19.94 -18.65 5.24
N PRO A 250 20.30 -19.44 4.20
CA PRO A 250 19.37 -20.29 3.45
C PRO A 250 18.74 -21.44 4.25
N THR A 251 19.27 -21.75 5.44
CA THR A 251 18.79 -22.82 6.34
C THR A 251 18.02 -22.30 7.55
N SER A 252 17.66 -21.01 7.57
CA SER A 252 16.85 -20.44 8.65
C SER A 252 15.44 -21.05 8.62
N ASN A 253 15.22 -22.11 9.40
CA ASN A 253 13.89 -22.67 9.54
C ASN A 253 13.00 -21.66 10.26
N VAL A 254 11.86 -21.32 9.64
CA VAL A 254 10.82 -20.53 10.30
C VAL A 254 10.21 -21.41 11.39
N ASN A 255 10.48 -21.05 12.64
CA ASN A 255 9.97 -21.73 13.81
C ASN A 255 8.95 -20.82 14.49
N ALA A 256 7.70 -20.92 14.05
CA ALA A 256 6.57 -20.21 14.62
C ALA A 256 5.64 -21.17 15.36
N ALA A 257 5.17 -20.79 16.54
CA ALA A 257 4.20 -21.57 17.30
C ALA A 257 2.85 -20.88 17.34
N VAL A 258 1.77 -21.63 17.07
CA VAL A 258 0.40 -21.12 17.20
C VAL A 258 0.04 -20.98 18.68
N ILE A 259 -0.49 -19.82 19.04
CA ILE A 259 -1.02 -19.52 20.36
C ILE A 259 -2.53 -19.78 20.33
N LYS A 260 -3.02 -20.71 21.16
CA LYS A 260 -4.44 -21.01 21.36
C LYS A 260 -4.78 -20.87 22.85
N ASP A 261 -5.81 -20.10 23.17
CA ASP A 261 -6.29 -19.90 24.55
C ASP A 261 -5.18 -19.47 25.55
N GLY A 262 -4.24 -18.62 25.10
CA GLY A 262 -3.09 -18.18 25.90
C GLY A 262 -2.03 -19.27 26.16
N ARG A 263 -2.10 -20.39 25.42
CA ARG A 263 -1.14 -21.50 25.49
C ARG A 263 -0.51 -21.74 24.13
N LEU A 264 0.75 -22.18 24.14
CA LEU A 264 1.40 -22.62 22.91
C LEU A 264 0.90 -24.01 22.55
N SER A 265 0.52 -24.20 21.29
CA SER A 265 0.10 -25.52 20.81
C SER A 265 1.23 -26.54 21.00
N GLY A 266 0.98 -27.60 21.78
CA GLY A 266 1.97 -28.64 22.09
C GLY A 266 2.85 -28.38 23.33
N SER A 267 2.56 -27.36 24.14
CA SER A 267 3.27 -27.11 25.41
C SER A 267 2.31 -26.94 26.60
N ASN A 268 2.71 -27.46 27.76
CA ASN A 268 1.98 -27.27 29.02
C ASN A 268 2.23 -25.90 29.67
N ASN A 269 3.15 -25.10 29.13
CA ASN A 269 3.49 -23.80 29.70
C ASN A 269 2.41 -22.76 29.36
N SER A 270 1.89 -22.07 30.37
CA SER A 270 1.08 -20.88 30.17
C SER A 270 1.97 -19.74 29.66
N VAL A 271 1.52 -19.07 28.59
CA VAL A 271 2.21 -17.90 28.05
C VAL A 271 1.32 -16.70 28.27
N LYS A 272 1.76 -15.79 29.14
CA LYS A 272 1.16 -14.46 29.14
C LYS A 272 1.65 -13.75 27.87
N CYS A 273 0.72 -13.36 27.01
CA CYS A 273 0.99 -12.52 25.84
C CYS A 273 0.63 -11.08 26.23
N PRO A 274 1.57 -10.32 26.83
CA PRO A 274 1.25 -9.01 27.38
C PRO A 274 0.88 -7.98 26.31
N LYS A 275 1.30 -8.18 25.05
CA LYS A 275 1.03 -7.26 23.92
C LYS A 275 1.00 -8.01 22.60
N ALA A 276 -0.02 -7.77 21.78
CA ALA A 276 0.06 -8.01 20.35
C ALA A 276 1.03 -6.98 19.74
N VAL A 277 2.01 -7.43 18.97
CA VAL A 277 2.91 -6.52 18.25
C VAL A 277 2.19 -6.02 17.01
N LEU A 278 1.74 -4.76 17.07
CA LEU A 278 1.29 -4.00 15.92
C LEU A 278 2.47 -3.15 15.43
N PHE A 279 2.66 -3.06 14.11
CA PHE A 279 3.70 -2.17 13.56
C PHE A 279 3.27 -0.72 13.62
N HIS A 280 4.24 0.17 13.39
CA HIS A 280 3.96 1.59 13.20
C HIS A 280 2.91 1.79 12.11
N GLN A 281 1.80 2.40 12.51
CA GLN A 281 0.66 2.70 11.66
C GLN A 281 1.02 3.95 10.84
N THR A 282 0.96 3.85 9.52
CA THR A 282 1.02 5.03 8.65
C THR A 282 -0.37 5.55 8.47
N PHE A 283 -0.54 6.85 8.62
CA PHE A 283 -1.84 7.49 8.47
C PHE A 283 -1.86 8.40 7.26
N LEU A 284 -2.99 8.38 6.55
CA LEU A 284 -3.23 9.20 5.38
C LEU A 284 -4.48 10.05 5.58
N SER A 285 -4.37 11.34 5.23
CA SER A 285 -5.52 12.23 5.17
C SER A 285 -6.26 12.03 3.85
N VAL A 286 -7.57 11.80 3.91
CA VAL A 286 -8.43 11.68 2.72
C VAL A 286 -8.47 13.00 1.94
N HIS A 287 -8.33 14.11 2.65
CA HIS A 287 -8.39 15.46 2.11
C HIS A 287 -7.11 15.86 1.36
N CYS A 288 -5.99 15.21 1.65
CA CYS A 288 -4.73 15.40 0.94
C CYS A 288 -4.56 14.51 -0.28
N ARG A 289 -5.46 13.53 -0.50
CA ARG A 289 -5.36 12.60 -1.62
C ARG A 289 -5.21 13.35 -2.93
N ASP A 290 -4.17 12.98 -3.68
CA ASP A 290 -3.84 13.58 -4.98
C ASP A 290 -3.43 15.06 -4.92
N LEU A 291 -3.30 15.69 -3.75
CA LEU A 291 -2.79 17.06 -3.59
C LEU A 291 -1.26 17.07 -3.45
N PRO A 292 -0.57 18.17 -3.75
CA PRO A 292 0.87 18.23 -3.52
C PRO A 292 1.28 17.93 -2.06
N CYS A 293 0.42 18.19 -1.08
CA CYS A 293 0.62 17.85 0.34
C CYS A 293 0.19 16.42 0.75
N ASP A 294 -0.03 15.52 -0.22
CA ASP A 294 -0.28 14.09 0.00
C ASP A 294 0.98 13.43 0.57
N ASP A 295 1.09 13.43 1.91
CA ASP A 295 2.24 12.91 2.65
C ASP A 295 1.77 12.00 3.79
N TYR A 296 2.64 11.06 4.17
CA TYR A 296 2.39 10.10 5.23
C TYR A 296 2.67 10.70 6.60
N MET A 297 1.77 10.45 7.53
CA MET A 297 1.96 10.86 8.92
C MET A 297 2.23 9.62 9.78
N GLN A 298 3.27 9.73 10.61
CA GLN A 298 3.74 8.63 11.46
C GLN A 298 3.01 8.60 12.81
N SER A 299 2.19 9.60 13.11
CA SER A 299 1.39 9.65 14.33
C SER A 299 -0.02 10.17 14.05
N ILE A 300 -0.98 9.69 14.85
CA ILE A 300 -2.37 10.18 14.83
C ILE A 300 -2.39 11.66 15.24
N ASP A 301 -1.54 12.08 16.18
CA ASP A 301 -1.51 13.47 16.65
C ASP A 301 -1.08 14.43 15.53
N ASP A 302 -0.05 14.07 14.75
CA ASP A 302 0.37 14.86 13.59
C ASP A 302 -0.72 14.91 12.52
N LEU A 303 -1.40 13.79 12.30
CA LEU A 303 -2.53 13.67 11.37
C LEU A 303 -3.71 14.55 11.76
N VAL A 304 -4.15 14.45 13.00
CA VAL A 304 -5.26 15.25 13.54
C VAL A 304 -4.89 16.73 13.45
N LYS A 305 -3.69 17.10 13.91
CA LYS A 305 -3.19 18.48 13.82
C LYS A 305 -3.18 18.99 12.38
N HIS A 306 -2.70 18.18 11.44
CA HIS A 306 -2.72 18.51 10.03
C HIS A 306 -4.14 18.72 9.52
N ILE A 307 -5.06 17.79 9.78
CA ILE A 307 -6.43 17.87 9.29
C ILE A 307 -7.16 19.10 9.86
N THR A 308 -6.97 19.38 11.14
CA THR A 308 -7.57 20.55 11.78
C THR A 308 -6.98 21.86 11.25
N ALA A 309 -5.66 21.92 11.04
CA ALA A 309 -5.00 23.15 10.59
C ALA A 309 -5.17 23.42 9.09
N ALA A 310 -5.02 22.40 8.24
CA ALA A 310 -5.02 22.52 6.79
C ALA A 310 -6.43 22.42 6.17
N HIS A 311 -7.31 21.61 6.77
CA HIS A 311 -8.65 21.33 6.22
C HIS A 311 -9.79 21.85 7.12
N HIS A 312 -9.46 22.50 8.24
CA HIS A 312 -10.42 23.13 9.17
C HIS A 312 -11.47 22.17 9.76
N ILE A 313 -11.13 20.88 9.89
CA ILE A 313 -12.00 19.86 10.49
C ILE A 313 -11.60 19.65 11.96
N GLN A 314 -12.48 20.04 12.88
CA GLN A 314 -12.20 20.06 14.33
C GLN A 314 -12.25 18.67 14.99
N ALA A 315 -13.03 17.74 14.43
CA ALA A 315 -13.22 16.40 14.97
C ALA A 315 -13.07 15.34 13.86
N PRO A 316 -11.84 15.11 13.36
CA PRO A 316 -11.61 14.22 12.23
C PRO A 316 -11.94 12.76 12.57
N GLN A 317 -12.71 12.12 11.72
CA GLN A 317 -13.22 10.76 11.92
C GLN A 317 -12.44 9.73 11.09
N MET A 318 -12.09 8.60 11.72
CA MET A 318 -11.47 7.47 11.03
C MET A 318 -12.45 6.90 9.99
N SER A 319 -11.93 6.53 8.82
CA SER A 319 -12.68 6.09 7.63
C SER A 319 -13.44 7.19 6.87
N ILE A 320 -13.42 8.43 7.36
CA ILE A 320 -14.03 9.59 6.68
C ILE A 320 -12.94 10.60 6.32
N ASP A 321 -12.27 11.16 7.33
CA ASP A 321 -11.28 12.23 7.15
C ASP A 321 -9.86 11.69 7.03
N TRP A 322 -9.64 10.50 7.60
CA TRP A 322 -8.38 9.80 7.56
C TRP A 322 -8.55 8.30 7.66
N TYR A 323 -7.49 7.60 7.35
CA TYR A 323 -7.41 6.16 7.48
C TYR A 323 -6.01 5.74 7.88
N GLU A 324 -5.96 4.59 8.53
CA GLU A 324 -4.73 3.83 8.67
C GLU A 324 -4.45 3.16 7.31
N GLU A 325 -3.33 3.50 6.71
CA GLU A 325 -2.78 2.68 5.65
C GLU A 325 -2.14 1.46 6.31
N PHE A 326 -2.32 0.27 5.71
CA PHE A 326 -1.77 -0.98 6.22
C PHE A 326 -0.29 -0.80 6.60
N ALA A 327 -0.07 -0.76 7.92
CA ALA A 327 1.07 -0.22 8.62
C ALA A 327 2.45 -0.43 7.95
N TRP A 328 3.12 0.67 7.58
CA TRP A 328 4.52 0.68 7.16
C TRP A 328 5.45 1.26 8.23
N SER A 329 6.55 0.54 8.50
CA SER A 329 7.69 0.91 9.35
C SER A 329 7.62 0.56 10.85
N LYS A 330 8.69 0.87 11.60
CA LYS A 330 9.38 0.10 12.67
C LYS A 330 8.53 -0.50 13.82
N GLU A 331 9.10 -1.49 14.51
CA GLU A 331 8.62 -1.92 15.84
C GLU A 331 8.38 -0.70 16.71
N SER A 332 7.11 -0.44 17.04
CA SER A 332 6.73 0.54 18.04
C SER A 332 6.05 -0.20 19.19
N THR A 333 6.57 0.03 20.39
CA THR A 333 5.96 -0.44 21.63
C THR A 333 4.88 0.54 22.08
N HIS A 334 3.77 0.67 21.35
CA HIS A 334 2.60 1.38 21.88
C HIS A 334 1.70 0.43 22.69
N LEU A 335 1.39 0.85 23.92
CA LEU A 335 0.26 0.33 24.68
C LEU A 335 -1.01 0.87 24.05
N ARG A 336 -1.80 0.00 23.42
CA ARG A 336 -3.25 -0.15 23.67
C ARG A 336 -3.84 -1.26 22.81
N LEU A 337 -3.76 -2.46 23.36
CA LEU A 337 -4.88 -3.41 23.34
C LEU A 337 -4.92 -3.99 24.76
N LYS A 338 -5.76 -3.40 25.62
CA LYS A 338 -6.29 -4.17 26.74
C LYS A 338 -7.24 -5.18 26.13
N VAL A 339 -6.72 -6.33 25.74
CA VAL A 339 -7.55 -7.53 25.72
C VAL A 339 -7.46 -8.04 27.16
N ASP A 340 -8.42 -7.61 27.99
CA ASP A 340 -8.64 -8.24 29.28
C ASP A 340 -9.16 -9.66 28.99
N ILE A 341 -8.23 -10.61 28.84
CA ILE A 341 -8.56 -12.03 28.86
C ILE A 341 -8.76 -12.40 30.34
N CYS A 342 -9.94 -12.08 30.86
CA CYS A 342 -10.45 -12.71 32.06
C CYS A 342 -10.89 -14.12 31.69
N ILE A 343 -10.13 -15.13 32.09
CA ILE A 343 -10.60 -16.52 32.15
C ILE A 343 -10.95 -16.78 33.61
N SER A 344 -12.24 -16.92 33.88
CA SER A 344 -12.77 -17.52 35.10
C SER A 344 -12.50 -19.02 35.13
#